data_AF-A0A2G6PS03-F1
#
_entry.id   AF-A0A2G6PS03-F1
#
_cell.length_a   1.000
_cell.length_b   1.000
_cell.length_c   1.000
_cell.angle_alpha   90.00
_cell.angle_beta   90.00
_cell.angle_gamma   90.00
#
_symmetry.space_group_name_H-M   'P 1'
#
loop_
_entity.id
_entity.type
_entity.pdbx_description
1 polymer ?
#
loop_
_entity_poly.entity_id
_entity_poly.type
_entity_poly.pdbx_seq_one_letter_code
_entity_poly.pdbx_strand_id
1 'polypeptide(L)'
;MKKYFSALLILTSILALQSCKEDIDLIGEFEETAIVYGILDKADSVHMIKVNRAFIGPGNSIEIAGIPDSNYFDNVLVTVEERVQGVLQRSWTLMDTLIDNKDENGIFYAPEQLLYYFETPPSSPLLDDAVYRLNIDINNGQFEVTGETGIVSGLLSSMTSQSSRFQFATNPSEFRVTSIGVTSGNSYLV
;
A
#
# COMPACT_ATOMS: atom_id res chain seq x y z
N MET A 1 0.82 -27.79 -68.02
CA MET A 1 1.50 -26.81 -67.13
C MET A 1 0.51 -25.91 -66.39
N LYS A 2 -0.46 -25.23 -67.05
CA LYS A 2 -1.46 -24.36 -66.37
C LYS A 2 -2.32 -25.04 -65.29
N LYS A 3 -2.68 -26.33 -65.44
CA LYS A 3 -3.49 -27.08 -64.44
C LYS A 3 -2.74 -27.34 -63.11
N TYR A 4 -1.43 -27.57 -63.17
CA TYR A 4 -0.60 -27.79 -61.97
C TYR A 4 -0.25 -26.47 -61.27
N PHE A 5 -0.11 -25.38 -62.03
CA PHE A 5 0.13 -24.04 -61.49
C PHE A 5 -1.08 -23.52 -60.70
N SER A 6 -2.30 -23.80 -61.18
CA SER A 6 -3.54 -23.46 -60.46
C SER A 6 -3.71 -24.26 -59.17
N ALA A 7 -3.30 -25.54 -59.17
CA ALA A 7 -3.34 -26.39 -57.97
C ALA A 7 -2.31 -25.94 -56.91
N LEU A 8 -1.12 -25.50 -57.35
CA LEU A 8 -0.09 -24.97 -56.46
C LEU A 8 -0.52 -23.67 -55.79
N LEU A 9 -1.17 -22.77 -56.54
CA LEU A 9 -1.69 -21.50 -56.02
C LEU A 9 -2.76 -21.72 -54.93
N ILE A 10 -3.66 -22.69 -55.15
CA ILE A 10 -4.70 -23.07 -54.19
C ILE A 10 -4.08 -23.69 -52.94
N LEU A 11 -3.03 -24.52 -53.07
CA LEU A 11 -2.33 -25.12 -51.93
C LEU A 11 -1.59 -24.06 -51.08
N THR A 12 -0.92 -23.08 -51.71
CA THR A 12 -0.32 -21.94 -51.00
C THR A 12 -1.36 -21.05 -50.33
N SER A 13 -2.56 -20.91 -50.90
CA SER A 13 -3.66 -20.14 -50.28
C SER A 13 -4.26 -20.84 -49.06
N ILE A 14 -4.26 -22.18 -49.03
CA ILE A 14 -4.73 -22.97 -47.87
C ILE A 14 -3.71 -22.93 -46.73
N LEU A 15 -2.41 -22.90 -47.06
CA LEU A 15 -1.33 -22.73 -46.08
C LEU A 15 -1.29 -21.30 -45.49
N ALA A 16 -1.70 -20.28 -46.25
CA ALA A 16 -1.79 -18.89 -45.79
C ALA A 16 -3.00 -18.61 -44.85
N LEU A 17 -3.94 -19.55 -44.73
CA LEU A 17 -5.07 -19.48 -43.80
C LEU A 17 -4.78 -20.17 -42.45
N GLN A 18 -3.56 -20.66 -42.22
CA GLN A 18 -3.08 -21.06 -40.89
C GLN A 18 -2.82 -19.80 -40.07
N SER A 19 -3.94 -19.20 -39.64
CA SER A 19 -4.15 -18.21 -38.61
C SER A 19 -2.92 -17.89 -37.77
N CYS A 20 -2.46 -16.64 -37.82
CA CYS A 20 -1.78 -16.01 -36.69
C CYS A 20 -2.68 -16.24 -35.46
N LYS A 21 -2.22 -17.08 -34.54
CA LYS A 21 -2.85 -17.23 -33.23
C LYS A 21 -2.31 -16.09 -32.37
N GLU A 22 -3.03 -14.97 -32.35
CA GLU A 22 -2.77 -13.88 -31.41
C GLU A 22 -3.36 -14.31 -30.06
N ASP A 23 -2.71 -15.27 -29.40
CA ASP A 23 -2.98 -15.53 -27.99
C ASP A 23 -2.35 -14.38 -27.21
N ILE A 24 -3.13 -13.31 -26.98
CA ILE A 24 -2.76 -12.27 -26.03
C ILE A 24 -2.97 -12.86 -24.64
N ASP A 25 -1.86 -13.18 -23.96
CA ASP A 25 -1.94 -13.52 -22.56
C ASP A 25 -2.28 -12.26 -21.75
N LEU A 26 -3.49 -12.24 -21.20
CA LEU A 26 -3.95 -11.16 -20.33
C LEU A 26 -3.31 -11.26 -18.94
N ILE A 27 -2.65 -12.39 -18.65
CA ILE A 27 -2.01 -12.69 -17.40
C ILE A 27 -0.50 -12.67 -17.68
N GLY A 28 0.19 -11.65 -17.18
CA GLY A 28 1.65 -11.59 -17.29
C GLY A 28 2.33 -12.72 -16.51
N GLU A 29 3.67 -12.76 -16.54
CA GLU A 29 4.40 -13.62 -15.62
C GLU A 29 4.02 -13.28 -14.18
N PHE A 30 3.86 -14.31 -13.35
CA PHE A 30 3.45 -14.17 -11.97
C PHE A 30 4.60 -13.54 -11.16
N GLU A 31 4.58 -12.22 -11.04
CA GLU A 31 5.55 -11.46 -10.25
C GLU A 31 4.98 -11.19 -8.85
N GLU A 32 5.68 -11.65 -7.82
CA GLU A 32 5.31 -11.35 -6.44
C GLU A 32 5.49 -9.86 -6.16
N THR A 33 4.38 -9.17 -5.93
CA THR A 33 4.37 -7.75 -5.60
C THR A 33 3.70 -7.57 -4.24
N ALA A 34 4.37 -6.93 -3.29
CA ALA A 34 3.73 -6.55 -2.02
C ALA A 34 3.09 -5.16 -2.10
N ILE A 35 1.90 -5.07 -1.54
CA ILE A 35 1.15 -3.84 -1.30
C ILE A 35 1.17 -3.58 0.20
N VAL A 36 1.87 -2.52 0.58
CA VAL A 36 2.11 -2.20 1.99
C VAL A 36 1.56 -0.81 2.28
N TYR A 37 0.77 -0.70 3.34
CA TYR A 37 0.29 0.59 3.81
C TYR A 37 0.13 0.58 5.33
N GLY A 38 0.38 1.73 5.93
CA GLY A 38 0.25 1.96 7.37
C GLY A 38 0.27 3.46 7.63
N ILE A 39 -0.31 3.86 8.75
CA ILE A 39 -0.31 5.24 9.22
C ILE A 39 0.38 5.24 10.57
N LEU A 40 1.37 6.12 10.72
CA LEU A 40 2.03 6.38 12.00
C LEU A 40 1.47 7.67 12.58
N ASP A 41 0.94 7.62 13.79
CA ASP A 41 0.36 8.77 14.47
C ASP A 41 0.97 8.94 15.86
N LYS A 42 1.73 10.01 16.07
CA LYS A 42 2.33 10.32 17.38
C LYS A 42 1.30 10.42 18.52
N ALA A 43 0.05 10.78 18.22
CA ALA A 43 -1.01 10.88 19.21
C ALA A 43 -1.58 9.52 19.62
N ASP A 44 -1.29 8.45 18.89
CA ASP A 44 -1.73 7.09 19.18
C ASP A 44 -0.61 6.26 19.83
N SER A 45 -1.02 5.24 20.57
CA SER A 45 -0.15 4.23 21.17
C SER A 45 0.00 2.98 20.32
N VAL A 46 -0.93 2.71 19.40
CA VAL A 46 -0.92 1.49 18.56
C VAL A 46 -0.79 1.89 17.10
N HIS A 47 0.26 1.39 16.43
CA HIS A 47 0.52 1.67 15.02
C HIS A 47 0.38 0.38 14.23
N MET A 48 -0.44 0.42 13.18
CA MET A 48 -0.76 -0.76 12.39
C MET A 48 -0.27 -0.62 10.94
N ILE A 49 0.30 -1.70 10.43
CA ILE A 49 0.80 -1.85 9.08
C ILE A 49 0.12 -3.07 8.48
N LYS A 50 -0.43 -2.89 7.29
CA LYS A 50 -0.99 -3.97 6.49
C LYS A 50 -0.02 -4.33 5.37
N VAL A 51 0.26 -5.62 5.26
CA VAL A 51 1.14 -6.21 4.25
C VAL A 51 0.32 -7.22 3.46
N ASN A 52 -0.01 -6.87 2.22
CA ASN A 52 -0.74 -7.74 1.32
C ASN A 52 0.10 -8.09 0.11
N ARG A 53 -0.19 -9.23 -0.53
CA ARG A 53 0.30 -9.51 -1.88
C ARG A 53 -0.67 -8.95 -2.91
N ALA A 54 -0.15 -8.53 -4.05
CA ALA A 54 -0.96 -8.36 -5.25
C ALA A 54 -1.43 -9.75 -5.72
N PHE A 55 -2.67 -9.81 -6.21
CA PHE A 55 -3.24 -11.02 -6.78
C PHE A 55 -3.38 -10.85 -8.29
N ILE A 56 -2.96 -11.88 -9.00
CA ILE A 56 -3.19 -12.05 -10.43
C ILE A 56 -3.56 -13.51 -10.67
N GLY A 57 -4.57 -13.78 -11.48
CA GLY A 57 -5.01 -15.15 -11.69
C GLY A 57 -6.03 -15.26 -12.82
N PRO A 58 -6.26 -16.48 -13.33
CA PRO A 58 -7.25 -16.70 -14.36
C PRO A 58 -8.66 -16.47 -13.80
N GLY A 59 -9.45 -15.63 -14.47
CA GLY A 59 -10.84 -15.35 -14.11
C GLY A 59 -11.08 -13.90 -13.71
N ASN A 60 -12.12 -13.67 -12.91
CA ASN A 60 -12.57 -12.34 -12.50
C ASN A 60 -11.76 -11.84 -11.29
N SER A 61 -11.00 -10.77 -11.45
CA SER A 61 -10.18 -10.19 -10.38
C SER A 61 -10.99 -9.72 -9.18
N ILE A 62 -12.27 -9.36 -9.37
CA ILE A 62 -13.17 -8.99 -8.27
C ILE A 62 -13.47 -10.20 -7.37
N GLU A 63 -13.62 -11.38 -7.97
CA GLU A 63 -13.86 -12.61 -7.20
C GLU A 63 -12.60 -13.01 -6.42
N ILE A 64 -11.42 -12.91 -7.05
CA ILE A 64 -10.12 -13.22 -6.42
C ILE A 64 -9.83 -12.25 -5.26
N ALA A 65 -10.18 -10.96 -5.40
CA ALA A 65 -10.03 -9.96 -4.33
C ALA A 65 -10.79 -10.32 -3.04
N GLY A 66 -11.85 -11.12 -3.17
CA GLY A 66 -12.67 -11.61 -2.07
C GLY A 66 -12.11 -12.84 -1.35
N ILE A 67 -11.07 -13.49 -1.89
CA ILE A 67 -10.49 -14.71 -1.32
C ILE A 67 -9.33 -14.34 -0.37
N PRO A 68 -9.40 -14.68 0.93
CA PRO A 68 -8.35 -14.31 1.88
C PRO A 68 -6.96 -14.85 1.52
N ASP A 69 -6.86 -16.12 1.07
CA ASP A 69 -5.57 -16.76 0.74
C ASP A 69 -4.79 -16.04 -0.36
N SER A 70 -5.50 -15.33 -1.23
CA SER A 70 -4.94 -14.67 -2.40
C SER A 70 -4.28 -13.34 -2.03
N ASN A 71 -4.38 -12.93 -0.76
CA ASN A 71 -3.95 -11.62 -0.27
C ASN A 71 -2.81 -11.69 0.75
N TYR A 72 -2.40 -12.88 1.21
CA TYR A 72 -1.38 -13.05 2.25
C TYR A 72 -0.12 -13.76 1.75
N PHE A 73 1.00 -13.45 2.42
CA PHE A 73 2.23 -14.21 2.33
C PHE A 73 2.30 -15.21 3.50
N ASP A 74 2.99 -16.33 3.32
CA ASP A 74 3.08 -17.39 4.34
C ASP A 74 3.94 -16.97 5.54
N ASN A 75 5.09 -16.33 5.28
CA ASN A 75 6.00 -15.87 6.33
C ASN A 75 6.36 -14.41 6.09
N VAL A 76 6.05 -13.55 7.06
CA VAL A 76 6.35 -12.12 7.01
C VAL A 76 6.99 -11.70 8.34
N LEU A 77 8.18 -11.12 8.26
CA LEU A 77 8.85 -10.47 9.38
C LEU A 77 8.86 -8.96 9.12
N VAL A 78 8.11 -8.21 9.92
CA VAL A 78 8.02 -6.74 9.79
C VAL A 78 8.80 -6.08 10.91
N THR A 79 9.67 -5.14 10.56
CA THR A 79 10.44 -4.32 11.51
C THR A 79 10.33 -2.84 11.16
N VAL A 80 10.09 -2.01 12.17
CA VAL A 80 10.15 -0.54 12.06
C VAL A 80 11.33 -0.03 12.88
N GLU A 81 12.17 0.79 12.26
CA GLU A 81 13.34 1.40 12.87
C GLU A 81 13.15 2.90 12.97
N GLU A 82 13.32 3.46 14.17
CA GLU A 82 13.34 4.90 14.41
C GLU A 82 14.77 5.42 14.35
N ARG A 83 15.04 6.31 13.39
CA ARG A 83 16.35 6.93 13.21
C ARG A 83 16.28 8.44 13.36
N VAL A 84 17.10 8.98 14.26
CA VAL A 84 17.30 10.42 14.39
C VAL A 84 18.66 10.74 13.80
N GLN A 85 18.71 11.66 12.82
CA GLN A 85 19.94 12.02 12.11
C GLN A 85 20.71 10.82 11.53
N GLY A 86 19.98 9.78 11.08
CA GLY A 86 20.55 8.54 10.54
C GLY A 86 21.03 7.53 11.58
N VAL A 87 20.99 7.86 12.86
CA VAL A 87 21.38 6.96 13.96
C VAL A 87 20.16 6.23 14.49
N LEU A 88 20.23 4.89 14.53
CA LEU A 88 19.20 4.03 15.10
C LEU A 88 19.00 4.33 16.60
N GLN A 89 17.77 4.68 16.97
CA GLN A 89 17.36 4.95 18.35
C GLN A 89 16.56 3.77 18.90
N ARG A 90 15.51 3.36 18.19
CA ARG A 90 14.61 2.27 18.56
C ARG A 90 14.35 1.38 17.35
N SER A 91 14.03 0.12 17.63
CA SER A 91 13.60 -0.85 16.62
C SER A 91 12.48 -1.69 17.21
N TRP A 92 11.41 -1.87 16.45
CA TRP A 92 10.27 -2.71 16.81
C TRP A 92 10.11 -3.80 15.78
N THR A 93 10.12 -5.05 16.23
CA THR A 93 9.58 -6.17 15.44
C THR A 93 8.08 -6.22 15.71
N LEU A 94 7.27 -6.12 14.67
CA LEU A 94 5.83 -6.03 14.80
C LEU A 94 5.24 -7.41 15.11
N MET A 95 4.16 -7.40 15.87
CA MET A 95 3.36 -8.58 16.17
C MET A 95 2.18 -8.65 15.19
N ASP A 96 1.78 -9.85 14.79
CA ASP A 96 0.59 -10.03 13.97
C ASP A 96 -0.70 -9.96 14.81
N THR A 97 -1.78 -9.55 14.17
CA THR A 97 -3.11 -9.51 14.76
C THR A 97 -4.19 -9.65 13.69
N LEU A 98 -5.33 -10.20 14.08
CA LEU A 98 -6.51 -10.32 13.22
C LEU A 98 -7.55 -9.28 13.66
N ILE A 99 -7.93 -8.42 12.73
CA ILE A 99 -9.06 -7.50 12.89
C ILE A 99 -10.28 -8.13 12.23
N ASP A 100 -11.41 -8.20 12.92
CA ASP A 100 -12.62 -8.95 12.53
C ASP A 100 -13.83 -8.05 12.21
N ASN A 101 -13.60 -6.74 12.04
CA ASN A 101 -14.67 -5.75 11.90
C ASN A 101 -14.69 -5.03 10.54
N LYS A 102 -14.02 -5.58 9.52
CA LYS A 102 -14.07 -5.01 8.17
C LYS A 102 -15.47 -5.17 7.58
N ASP A 103 -16.00 -4.10 7.00
CA ASP A 103 -17.29 -4.11 6.31
C ASP A 103 -17.36 -5.18 5.21
N GLU A 104 -18.30 -6.11 5.36
CA GLU A 104 -18.55 -7.22 4.44
C GLU A 104 -19.22 -6.78 3.13
N ASN A 105 -19.76 -5.56 3.06
CA ASN A 105 -20.36 -5.03 1.83
C ASN A 105 -19.31 -4.53 0.81
N GLY A 106 -18.02 -4.61 1.14
CA GLY A 106 -16.92 -4.23 0.27
C GLY A 106 -16.56 -5.32 -0.77
N ILE A 107 -15.71 -4.94 -1.73
CA ILE A 107 -15.21 -5.86 -2.79
C ILE A 107 -13.98 -6.67 -2.39
N PHE A 108 -13.33 -6.32 -1.29
CA PHE A 108 -12.15 -7.02 -0.78
C PHE A 108 -12.58 -7.99 0.33
N TYR A 109 -11.81 -9.06 0.51
CA TYR A 109 -12.05 -10.05 1.56
C TYR A 109 -12.32 -9.39 2.92
N ALA A 110 -13.26 -9.96 3.66
CA ALA A 110 -13.83 -9.50 4.92
C ALA A 110 -14.47 -10.72 5.61
N PRO A 111 -14.75 -10.69 6.93
CA PRO A 111 -14.53 -9.58 7.86
C PRO A 111 -13.12 -9.55 8.46
N GLU A 112 -12.40 -10.68 8.41
CA GLU A 112 -11.09 -10.85 9.06
C GLU A 112 -9.95 -10.32 8.19
N GLN A 113 -9.04 -9.55 8.80
CA GLN A 113 -7.85 -8.97 8.16
C GLN A 113 -6.62 -9.20 9.02
N LEU A 114 -5.58 -9.79 8.44
CA LEU A 114 -4.26 -9.85 9.06
C LEU A 114 -3.54 -8.50 8.96
N LEU A 115 -3.14 -7.96 10.10
CA LEU A 115 -2.33 -6.76 10.23
C LEU A 115 -1.14 -7.03 11.15
N TYR A 116 -0.14 -6.16 11.08
CA TYR A 116 1.03 -6.16 11.93
C TYR A 116 1.05 -4.87 12.72
N TYR A 117 1.37 -4.92 14.01
CA TYR A 117 1.36 -3.74 14.86
C TYR A 117 2.55 -3.67 15.79
N PHE A 118 2.87 -2.45 16.20
CA PHE A 118 3.78 -2.17 17.31
C PHE A 118 3.19 -1.07 18.19
N GLU A 119 3.65 -1.02 19.43
CA GLU A 119 3.14 -0.08 20.42
C GLU A 119 4.20 0.92 20.87
N THR A 120 3.75 2.15 21.09
CA THR A 120 4.53 3.20 21.75
C THR A 120 3.74 3.72 22.95
N PRO A 121 4.24 3.60 24.18
CA PRO A 121 3.52 4.12 25.34
C PRO A 121 3.44 5.65 25.27
N PRO A 122 2.41 6.29 25.87
CA PRO A 122 2.29 7.75 25.90
C PRO A 122 3.49 8.47 26.55
N SER A 123 4.26 7.77 27.39
CA SER A 123 5.51 8.28 28.00
C SER A 123 6.70 8.29 27.04
N SER A 124 6.62 7.60 25.91
CA SER A 124 7.67 7.46 24.90
C SER A 124 7.06 7.39 23.49
N PRO A 125 6.34 8.45 23.05
CA PRO A 125 5.69 8.47 21.75
C PRO A 125 6.71 8.52 20.61
N LEU A 126 6.21 8.55 19.37
CA LEU A 126 7.02 8.80 18.18
C LEU A 126 7.65 10.21 18.24
N LEU A 127 8.86 10.35 17.69
CA LEU A 127 9.68 11.56 17.64
C LEU A 127 9.42 12.35 16.35
N ASP A 128 9.34 13.67 16.46
CA ASP A 128 9.02 14.56 15.32
C ASP A 128 10.18 14.68 14.32
N ASP A 129 11.41 14.54 14.81
CA ASP A 129 12.65 14.67 14.04
C ASP A 129 13.25 13.33 13.60
N ALA A 130 12.51 12.24 13.81
CA ALA A 130 12.91 10.91 13.38
C ALA A 130 12.40 10.56 11.97
N VAL A 131 13.18 9.72 11.29
CA VAL A 131 12.77 8.96 10.11
C VAL A 131 12.47 7.53 10.55
N TYR A 132 11.28 7.07 10.21
CA TYR A 132 10.80 5.72 10.45
C TYR A 132 11.02 4.88 9.21
N ARG A 133 11.91 3.89 9.32
CA ARG A 133 12.19 2.94 8.25
C ARG A 133 11.46 1.63 8.50
N LEU A 134 10.58 1.28 7.57
CA LEU A 134 9.95 -0.01 7.46
C LEU A 134 10.88 -0.96 6.70
N ASN A 135 11.10 -2.15 7.26
CA ASN A 135 11.73 -3.27 6.59
C ASN A 135 10.83 -4.50 6.75
N ILE A 136 10.52 -5.15 5.63
CA ILE A 136 9.71 -6.36 5.59
C ILE A 136 10.52 -7.41 4.88
N ASP A 137 10.77 -8.52 5.58
CA ASP A 137 11.33 -9.74 5.02
C ASP A 137 10.19 -10.75 4.81
N ILE A 138 10.00 -11.16 3.55
CA ILE A 138 9.02 -12.15 3.13
C ILE A 138 9.73 -13.45 2.75
N ASN A 139 9.19 -14.56 3.25
CA ASN A 139 9.66 -15.92 2.97
C ASN A 139 11.16 -16.14 3.26
N ASN A 140 11.66 -15.54 4.35
CA ASN A 140 13.04 -15.71 4.85
C ASN A 140 14.13 -15.23 3.87
N GLY A 141 13.96 -14.04 3.32
CA GLY A 141 14.93 -13.33 2.49
C GLY A 141 14.74 -13.53 1.00
N GLN A 142 13.61 -14.11 0.56
CA GLN A 142 13.31 -14.26 -0.86
C GLN A 142 12.83 -12.94 -1.48
N PHE A 143 12.11 -12.14 -0.69
CA PHE A 143 11.56 -10.88 -1.13
C PHE A 143 11.60 -9.86 0.02
N GLU A 144 12.19 -8.70 -0.23
CA GLU A 144 12.36 -7.66 0.77
C GLU A 144 11.66 -6.37 0.33
N VAL A 145 10.94 -5.73 1.25
CA VAL A 145 10.29 -4.45 1.01
C VAL A 145 10.81 -3.44 2.03
N THR A 146 11.16 -2.26 1.55
CA THR A 146 11.59 -1.15 2.42
C THR A 146 10.81 0.12 2.11
N GLY A 147 10.63 0.95 3.12
CA GLY A 147 10.00 2.26 2.98
C GLY A 147 10.42 3.17 4.12
N GLU A 148 10.45 4.47 3.90
CA GLU A 148 10.80 5.45 4.92
C GLU A 148 9.79 6.59 4.95
N THR A 149 9.44 7.05 6.15
CA THR A 149 8.58 8.22 6.33
C THR A 149 9.01 9.02 7.55
N GLY A 150 8.78 10.33 7.54
CA GLY A 150 8.85 11.16 8.74
C GLY A 150 7.48 11.29 9.40
N ILE A 151 7.46 11.75 10.65
CA ILE A 151 6.21 12.15 11.29
C ILE A 151 5.80 13.52 10.76
N VAL A 152 4.52 13.65 10.44
CA VAL A 152 3.95 14.96 10.11
C VAL A 152 3.90 15.76 11.41
N SER A 153 4.66 16.85 11.47
CA SER A 153 4.75 17.72 12.65
C SER A 153 4.63 19.19 12.26
N GLY A 154 3.93 19.96 13.09
CA GLY A 154 3.68 21.38 12.89
C GLY A 154 2.91 21.70 11.60
N LEU A 155 2.74 22.99 11.32
CA LEU A 155 2.11 23.53 10.11
C LEU A 155 2.94 24.73 9.65
N LEU A 156 3.38 24.77 8.40
CA LEU A 156 3.98 25.97 7.84
C LEU A 156 2.90 26.84 7.20
N SER A 157 2.74 28.06 7.71
CA SER A 157 1.93 29.10 7.08
C SER A 157 2.82 30.28 6.72
N SER A 158 2.84 30.65 5.44
CA SER A 158 3.51 31.85 4.91
C SER A 158 2.77 33.15 5.25
N MET A 159 1.66 33.07 5.99
CA MET A 159 0.86 34.24 6.36
C MET A 159 1.54 35.00 7.50
N THR A 160 2.35 36.00 7.15
CA THR A 160 3.08 36.89 8.06
C THR A 160 2.20 37.86 8.87
N SER A 161 0.87 37.69 8.91
CA SER A 161 -0.03 38.52 9.70
C SER A 161 -0.80 37.70 10.74
N GLN A 162 -0.63 38.08 11.99
CA GLN A 162 -0.89 37.36 13.25
C GLN A 162 -2.35 36.95 13.58
N SER A 163 -3.25 36.83 12.59
CA SER A 163 -4.66 36.48 12.85
C SER A 163 -5.37 35.86 11.64
N SER A 164 -5.04 34.62 11.29
CA SER A 164 -5.87 33.83 10.37
C SER A 164 -6.89 33.01 11.16
N ARG A 165 -8.16 33.08 10.75
CA ARG A 165 -9.22 32.24 11.30
C ARG A 165 -9.23 30.92 10.55
N PHE A 166 -8.92 29.83 11.24
CA PHE A 166 -9.13 28.49 10.72
C PHE A 166 -10.53 28.01 11.13
N GLN A 167 -11.21 27.39 10.18
CA GLN A 167 -12.50 26.75 10.38
C GLN A 167 -12.33 25.26 10.16
N PHE A 168 -12.61 24.47 11.19
CA PHE A 168 -12.59 23.02 11.11
C PHE A 168 -14.01 22.50 11.01
N ALA A 169 -14.25 21.59 10.06
CA ALA A 169 -15.53 20.92 9.94
C ALA A 169 -15.74 20.01 11.16
N THR A 170 -16.81 20.25 11.92
CA THR A 170 -17.25 19.33 12.98
C THR A 170 -18.28 18.34 12.46
N ASN A 171 -19.06 18.76 11.45
CA ASN A 171 -19.99 17.95 10.67
C ASN A 171 -19.97 18.43 9.21
N PRO A 172 -20.47 17.65 8.25
CA PRO A 172 -20.77 18.18 6.92
C PRO A 172 -21.69 19.40 7.10
N SER A 173 -21.26 20.59 6.68
CA SER A 173 -21.93 21.90 6.81
C SER A 173 -21.76 22.67 8.13
N GLU A 174 -21.12 22.12 9.16
CA GLU A 174 -20.88 22.83 10.43
C GLU A 174 -19.39 23.06 10.64
N PHE A 175 -19.02 24.33 10.82
CA PHE A 175 -17.63 24.74 10.96
C PHE A 175 -17.39 25.46 12.28
N ARG A 176 -16.40 25.00 13.04
CA ARG A 176 -15.95 25.66 14.27
C ARG A 176 -14.71 26.48 14.01
N VAL A 177 -14.76 27.76 14.38
CA VAL A 177 -13.61 28.66 14.32
C VAL A 177 -12.68 28.37 15.50
N THR A 178 -11.41 28.08 15.21
CA THR A 178 -10.37 27.88 16.22
C THR A 178 -9.16 28.73 15.85
N SER A 179 -8.59 29.43 16.84
CA SER A 179 -7.28 30.05 16.71
C SER A 179 -6.20 28.97 16.79
N ILE A 180 -5.37 28.86 15.75
CA ILE A 180 -4.23 27.93 15.74
C ILE A 180 -2.95 28.74 15.88
N GLY A 181 -2.13 28.39 16.87
CA GLY A 181 -0.73 28.80 16.89
C GLY A 181 0.02 27.90 15.90
N VAL A 182 0.57 28.49 14.85
CA VAL A 182 1.32 27.75 13.83
C VAL A 182 2.82 27.83 14.16
N THR A 183 3.42 26.69 14.48
CA THR A 183 4.88 26.54 14.67
C THR A 183 5.47 25.93 13.41
N SER A 184 6.73 26.26 13.06
CA SER A 184 7.35 25.69 11.86
C SER A 184 7.28 24.16 11.86
N GLY A 185 6.73 23.59 10.79
CA GLY A 185 6.53 22.15 10.62
C GLY A 185 6.95 21.67 9.24
N ASN A 186 6.58 20.45 8.87
CA ASN A 186 6.79 19.88 7.54
C ASN A 186 5.48 19.75 6.74
N SER A 187 4.32 20.02 7.34
CA SER A 187 3.05 20.10 6.62
C SER A 187 2.83 21.48 6.00
N TYR A 188 2.25 21.50 4.80
CA TYR A 188 1.96 22.72 4.04
C TYR A 188 0.56 22.64 3.42
N LEU A 189 -0.04 23.81 3.20
CA LEU A 189 -1.32 23.92 2.50
C LEU A 189 -1.06 23.98 0.99
N VAL A 190 -1.68 23.06 0.23
CA VAL A 190 -1.66 23.03 -1.24
C VAL A 190 -2.81 23.86 -1.78
#